data_AF-A0A060TI92-F1
#
_entry.id   AF-A0A060TI92-F1
#
_cell.length_a   1.000
_cell.length_b   1.000
_cell.length_c   1.000
_cell.angle_alpha   90.00
_cell.angle_beta   90.00
_cell.angle_gamma   90.00
#
_symmetry.space_group_name_H-M   'P 1'
#
loop_
_entity.id
_entity.type
_entity.pdbx_description
1 polymer ?
#
loop_
_entity_poly.entity_id
_entity_poly.type
_entity_poly.pdbx_seq_one_letter_code
_entity_poly.pdbx_strand_id
1 'polypeptide(L)'
;MAINTNPSYSKHTIEPDLTMANYPAPKIMDNYDPKVGEVRNTVPQPEFDNEMKNKHFKYTYHNGWTYEFYVPNEERIVYHISGGPMAGRTNYQSTYYQRVRKNVWQVSWLEETGTIVSLVIDSEERRVTTLIAFSQGHWENAEKAHGYKNENLGQWRELSKIGIQTSRYMLPEQADIDEIFEGPGDLPVIENSWPTL
;
A
#
# COMPACT_ATOMS: atom_id res chain seq x y z
N MET A 1 27.41 49.52 -5.47
CA MET A 1 26.88 48.54 -4.50
C MET A 1 25.39 48.39 -4.76
N ALA A 2 24.99 47.28 -5.39
CA ALA A 2 23.66 46.66 -5.40
C ALA A 2 23.70 45.57 -6.47
N ILE A 3 23.78 44.33 -6.00
CA ILE A 3 23.79 43.11 -6.81
C ILE A 3 22.36 42.84 -7.30
N ASN A 4 22.24 42.66 -8.61
CA ASN A 4 21.04 42.29 -9.31
C ASN A 4 21.19 40.83 -9.77
N THR A 5 20.29 39.94 -9.35
CA THR A 5 19.79 38.81 -10.17
C THR A 5 18.57 38.20 -9.48
N ASN A 6 17.38 38.58 -9.93
CA ASN A 6 16.17 37.77 -9.77
C ASN A 6 16.29 36.53 -10.67
N PRO A 7 16.05 35.30 -10.20
CA PRO A 7 15.92 34.16 -11.10
C PRO A 7 14.61 34.30 -11.89
N SER A 8 14.74 34.40 -13.21
CA SER A 8 13.61 34.36 -14.14
C SER A 8 12.98 32.97 -14.11
N TYR A 9 11.78 32.84 -13.54
CA TYR A 9 10.96 31.66 -13.77
C TYR A 9 10.54 31.66 -15.25
N SER A 10 11.03 30.66 -16.00
CA SER A 10 10.51 30.32 -17.32
C SER A 10 9.01 30.07 -17.20
N LYS A 11 8.19 30.91 -17.82
CA LYS A 11 6.78 30.60 -18.06
C LYS A 11 6.76 29.49 -19.10
N HIS A 12 6.70 28.24 -18.65
CA HIS A 12 6.24 27.16 -19.51
C HIS A 12 4.79 27.46 -19.87
N THR A 13 4.58 27.95 -21.08
CA THR A 13 3.28 27.93 -21.76
C THR A 13 2.85 26.47 -21.84
N ILE A 14 1.85 26.10 -21.04
CA ILE A 14 1.16 24.82 -21.15
C ILE A 14 0.37 24.89 -22.46
N GLU A 15 0.86 24.23 -23.50
CA GLU A 15 0.01 23.93 -24.65
C GLU A 15 -1.13 23.03 -24.19
N PRO A 16 -2.40 23.33 -24.52
CA PRO A 16 -3.52 22.52 -24.11
C PRO A 16 -3.66 21.34 -25.08
N ASP A 17 -2.81 20.33 -24.93
CA ASP A 17 -3.11 18.98 -25.44
C ASP A 17 -3.03 17.96 -24.31
N LEU A 18 -4.01 18.07 -23.42
CA LEU A 18 -4.45 16.96 -22.59
C LEU A 18 -5.89 16.66 -23.00
N THR A 19 -6.05 16.13 -24.21
CA THR A 19 -7.25 15.36 -24.51
C THR A 19 -7.44 14.32 -23.41
N MET A 20 -8.68 14.12 -22.97
CA MET A 20 -9.08 13.25 -21.86
C MET A 20 -8.90 11.74 -22.16
N ALA A 21 -7.77 11.35 -22.75
CA ALA A 21 -7.59 10.06 -23.40
C ALA A 21 -7.26 8.89 -22.45
N ASN A 22 -6.86 9.14 -21.20
CA ASN A 22 -6.35 8.08 -20.32
C ASN A 22 -7.20 7.77 -19.08
N TYR A 23 -8.28 8.51 -18.83
CA TYR A 23 -9.20 8.23 -17.73
C TYR A 23 -10.60 8.02 -18.31
N PRO A 24 -11.13 6.78 -18.34
CA PRO A 24 -12.52 6.58 -18.72
C PRO A 24 -13.40 7.40 -17.76
N ALA A 25 -14.45 8.02 -18.30
CA ALA A 25 -15.45 8.70 -17.48
C ALA A 25 -15.98 7.72 -16.41
N PRO A 26 -16.30 8.19 -15.18
CA PRO A 26 -16.88 7.33 -14.15
C PRO A 26 -18.10 6.60 -14.71
N LYS A 27 -18.02 5.29 -14.87
CA LYS A 27 -19.16 4.47 -15.29
C LYS A 27 -20.05 4.28 -14.07
N ILE A 28 -21.36 4.50 -14.24
CA ILE A 28 -22.34 3.90 -13.34
C ILE A 28 -22.26 2.41 -13.60
N MET A 29 -21.65 1.67 -12.67
CA MET A 29 -21.56 0.22 -12.76
C MET A 29 -22.75 -0.37 -12.02
N ASP A 30 -23.71 -0.92 -12.76
CA ASP A 30 -24.74 -1.81 -12.21
C ASP A 30 -23.99 -3.06 -11.73
N ASN A 31 -23.72 -3.12 -10.41
CA ASN A 31 -22.72 -3.97 -9.74
C ASN A 31 -21.33 -3.33 -9.66
N TYR A 32 -21.21 -2.27 -8.85
CA TYR A 32 -19.92 -1.72 -8.42
C TYR A 32 -19.16 -2.78 -7.63
N ASP A 33 -18.35 -3.54 -8.36
CA ASP A 33 -17.25 -4.33 -7.84
C ASP A 33 -16.01 -3.49 -8.09
N PRO A 34 -15.51 -2.74 -7.08
CA PRO A 34 -14.23 -2.06 -7.18
C PRO A 34 -13.17 -3.14 -7.14
N LYS A 35 -13.06 -3.94 -8.21
CA LYS A 35 -11.91 -4.80 -8.40
C LYS A 35 -10.74 -3.87 -8.49
N VAL A 36 -10.03 -3.75 -7.38
CA VAL A 36 -8.83 -2.97 -7.27
C VAL A 36 -7.79 -3.74 -8.09
N GLY A 37 -7.81 -3.55 -9.42
CA GLY A 37 -6.97 -4.29 -10.35
C GLY A 37 -7.47 -4.31 -11.80
N GLU A 38 -8.78 -4.33 -12.07
CA GLU A 38 -9.25 -4.43 -13.47
C GLU A 38 -9.21 -3.09 -14.22
N VAL A 39 -9.19 -1.95 -13.51
CA VAL A 39 -9.27 -0.64 -14.16
C VAL A 39 -7.93 -0.16 -14.71
N ARG A 40 -6.78 -0.70 -14.26
CA ARG A 40 -5.45 -0.42 -14.83
C ARG A 40 -4.49 -1.55 -14.53
N ASN A 41 -4.02 -2.24 -15.57
CA ASN A 41 -2.76 -2.98 -15.46
C ASN A 41 -1.69 -2.00 -14.98
N THR A 42 -0.95 -2.36 -13.93
CA THR A 42 0.24 -1.61 -13.53
C THR A 42 1.12 -1.43 -14.77
N VAL A 43 1.43 -0.19 -15.12
CA VAL A 43 2.40 0.06 -16.18
C VAL A 43 3.73 -0.53 -15.68
N PRO A 44 4.34 -1.48 -16.40
CA PRO A 44 5.60 -2.07 -15.97
C PRO A 44 6.64 -0.97 -15.77
N GLN A 45 7.16 -0.89 -14.55
CA GLN A 45 8.26 0.00 -14.20
C GLN A 45 9.51 -0.87 -14.12
N PRO A 46 10.44 -0.80 -15.09
CA PRO A 46 11.57 -1.72 -15.16
C PRO A 46 12.45 -1.68 -13.91
N GLU A 47 12.41 -0.59 -13.15
CA GLU A 47 13.15 -0.45 -11.90
C GLU A 47 12.56 -1.28 -10.75
N PHE A 48 11.31 -1.72 -10.87
CA PHE A 48 10.66 -2.60 -9.89
C PHE A 48 11.47 -3.88 -9.68
N ASP A 49 11.91 -4.51 -10.77
CA ASP A 49 12.65 -5.79 -10.72
C ASP A 49 13.93 -5.70 -9.88
N ASN A 50 14.59 -4.52 -9.87
CA ASN A 50 15.83 -4.32 -9.13
C ASN A 50 15.62 -3.73 -7.74
N GLU A 51 14.64 -2.84 -7.58
CA GLU A 51 14.46 -2.05 -6.36
C GLU A 51 13.47 -2.66 -5.37
N MET A 52 12.50 -3.46 -5.83
CA MET A 52 11.38 -3.95 -5.01
C MET A 52 11.19 -5.47 -5.08
N LYS A 53 11.30 -6.07 -6.26
CA LYS A 53 11.04 -7.50 -6.43
C LYS A 53 11.95 -8.35 -5.55
N ASN A 54 11.36 -9.38 -4.97
CA ASN A 54 12.03 -10.32 -4.06
C ASN A 54 12.56 -9.68 -2.77
N LYS A 55 12.30 -8.39 -2.51
CA LYS A 55 12.73 -7.72 -1.28
C LYS A 55 11.77 -8.01 -0.13
N HIS A 56 12.36 -8.26 1.03
CA HIS A 56 11.68 -8.38 2.31
C HIS A 56 12.16 -7.24 3.21
N PHE A 57 11.22 -6.58 3.88
CA PHE A 57 11.46 -5.45 4.76
C PHE A 57 10.92 -5.76 6.15
N LYS A 58 11.75 -5.57 7.17
CA LYS A 58 11.32 -5.53 8.57
C LYS A 58 11.48 -4.11 9.07
N TYR A 59 10.49 -3.59 9.77
CA TYR A 59 10.47 -2.20 10.19
C TYR A 59 9.68 -2.03 11.47
N THR A 60 10.08 -1.01 12.23
CA THR A 60 9.48 -0.65 13.51
C THR A 60 8.98 0.78 13.42
N TYR A 61 7.66 0.93 13.53
CA TYR A 61 7.03 2.24 13.64
C TYR A 61 7.55 3.00 14.87
N HIS A 62 7.59 4.33 14.79
CA HIS A 62 8.03 5.16 15.91
C HIS A 62 7.15 5.01 17.17
N ASN A 63 5.92 4.54 17.01
CA ASN A 63 5.03 4.16 18.12
C ASN A 63 5.32 2.76 18.71
N GLY A 64 6.35 2.07 18.23
CA GLY A 64 6.83 0.78 18.71
C GLY A 64 6.20 -0.45 18.06
N TRP A 65 5.31 -0.29 17.07
CA TRP A 65 4.71 -1.44 16.39
C TRP A 65 5.67 -2.03 15.35
N THR A 66 5.77 -3.36 15.31
CA THR A 66 6.72 -4.08 14.47
C THR A 66 6.00 -4.87 13.39
N TYR A 67 6.46 -4.69 12.15
CA TYR A 67 5.84 -5.22 10.95
C TYR A 67 6.92 -5.75 10.01
N GLU A 68 6.52 -6.70 9.16
CA GLU A 68 7.34 -7.16 8.05
C GLU A 68 6.50 -7.36 6.79
N PHE A 69 7.10 -7.14 5.62
CA PHE A 69 6.47 -7.51 4.35
C PHE A 69 7.49 -8.01 3.33
N TYR A 70 6.99 -8.83 2.40
CA TYR A 70 7.70 -9.39 1.27
C TYR A 70 6.99 -9.04 -0.05
N VAL A 71 7.79 -8.73 -1.07
CA VAL A 71 7.33 -8.32 -2.40
C VAL A 71 7.63 -9.44 -3.41
N PRO A 72 6.73 -10.41 -3.62
CA PRO A 72 6.96 -11.51 -4.56
C PRO A 72 6.96 -11.07 -6.03
N ASN A 73 6.12 -10.10 -6.38
CA ASN A 73 5.95 -9.57 -7.74
C ASN A 73 5.25 -8.21 -7.71
N GLU A 74 5.09 -7.61 -8.88
CA GLU A 74 4.54 -6.27 -9.13
C GLU A 74 3.05 -6.12 -8.83
N GLU A 75 2.35 -7.20 -8.50
CA GLU A 75 0.91 -7.18 -8.21
C GLU A 75 0.60 -7.49 -6.75
N ARG A 76 1.56 -8.05 -6.02
CA ARG A 76 1.33 -8.68 -4.72
C ARG A 76 2.25 -8.16 -3.63
N ILE A 77 1.73 -8.20 -2.42
CA ILE A 77 2.47 -8.04 -1.17
C ILE A 77 2.01 -9.12 -0.20
N VAL A 78 2.94 -9.67 0.59
CA VAL A 78 2.66 -10.56 1.73
C VAL A 78 3.22 -9.90 2.96
N TYR A 79 2.50 -9.88 4.08
CA TYR A 79 2.97 -9.20 5.28
C TYR A 79 2.51 -9.89 6.57
N HIS A 80 3.26 -9.67 7.64
CA HIS A 80 2.95 -10.12 8.99
C HIS A 80 3.14 -8.98 9.98
N ILE A 81 2.29 -8.97 11.01
CA ILE A 81 2.29 -7.97 12.07
C ILE A 81 2.69 -8.64 13.37
N SER A 82 3.81 -8.21 13.95
CA SER A 82 4.38 -8.78 15.16
C SER A 82 4.13 -7.93 16.42
N GLY A 83 3.78 -6.65 16.26
CA GLY A 83 3.57 -5.72 17.37
C GLY A 83 2.36 -4.81 17.18
N GLY A 84 1.85 -4.30 18.30
CA GLY A 84 0.67 -3.42 18.33
C GLY A 84 -0.67 -4.17 18.33
N PRO A 85 -1.80 -3.45 18.16
CA PRO A 85 -3.16 -4.01 18.26
C PRO A 85 -3.48 -5.13 17.26
N MET A 86 -2.70 -5.22 16.17
CA MET A 86 -2.90 -6.17 15.08
C MET A 86 -1.88 -7.32 15.11
N ALA A 87 -1.11 -7.47 16.20
CA ALA A 87 -0.11 -8.52 16.33
C ALA A 87 -0.71 -9.92 16.14
N GLY A 88 -0.07 -10.77 15.35
CA GLY A 88 -0.56 -12.11 15.00
C GLY A 88 -1.36 -12.16 13.69
N ARG A 89 -1.53 -11.04 12.98
CA ARG A 89 -2.17 -10.99 11.66
C ARG A 89 -1.16 -11.24 10.54
N THR A 90 -1.47 -12.20 9.67
CA THR A 90 -0.73 -12.48 8.42
C THR A 90 -1.66 -12.33 7.22
N ASN A 91 -1.23 -11.57 6.21
CA ASN A 91 -2.08 -11.20 5.10
C ASN A 91 -1.30 -11.14 3.76
N TYR A 92 -2.04 -11.11 2.66
CA TYR A 92 -1.56 -10.83 1.32
C TYR A 92 -2.58 -10.00 0.55
N GLN A 93 -2.13 -9.18 -0.40
CA GLN A 93 -3.03 -8.25 -1.09
C GLN A 93 -2.59 -7.91 -2.52
N SER A 94 -3.57 -7.64 -3.40
CA SER A 94 -3.36 -6.89 -4.66
C SER A 94 -2.92 -5.49 -4.30
N THR A 95 -1.81 -5.02 -4.87
CA THR A 95 -1.29 -3.69 -4.56
C THR A 95 -0.82 -2.95 -5.81
N TYR A 96 -0.72 -1.63 -5.71
CA TYR A 96 -0.12 -0.78 -6.73
C TYR A 96 1.23 -0.27 -6.27
N TYR A 97 2.26 -0.58 -7.05
CA TYR A 97 3.60 -0.02 -6.89
C TYR A 97 3.78 1.17 -7.84
N GLN A 98 4.18 2.31 -7.29
CA GLN A 98 4.49 3.52 -8.04
C GLN A 98 5.83 4.06 -7.58
N ARG A 99 6.79 4.16 -8.49
CA ARG A 99 8.09 4.73 -8.18
C ARG A 99 7.96 6.25 -8.08
N VAL A 100 8.32 6.79 -6.93
CA VAL A 100 8.33 8.24 -6.67
C VAL A 100 9.62 8.85 -7.22
N ARG A 101 10.75 8.21 -6.91
CA ARG A 101 12.10 8.48 -7.43
C ARG A 101 12.95 7.22 -7.23
N LYS A 102 14.22 7.25 -7.63
CA LYS A 102 15.16 6.14 -7.39
C LYS A 102 15.10 5.70 -5.92
N ASN A 103 14.91 4.39 -5.70
CA ASN A 103 14.85 3.74 -4.39
C ASN A 103 13.75 4.25 -3.44
N VAL A 104 12.79 5.03 -3.97
CA VAL A 104 11.61 5.50 -3.22
C VAL A 104 10.34 5.06 -3.94
N TRP A 105 9.56 4.23 -3.26
CA TRP A 105 8.37 3.61 -3.82
C TRP A 105 7.15 3.89 -2.96
N GLN A 106 6.04 4.22 -3.62
CA GLN A 106 4.72 4.23 -3.00
C GLN A 106 4.00 2.91 -3.29
N VAL A 107 3.45 2.28 -2.25
CA VAL A 107 2.77 0.99 -2.30
C VAL A 107 1.41 1.15 -1.63
N SER A 108 0.32 0.93 -2.38
CA SER A 108 -1.03 1.19 -1.88
C SER A 108 -1.99 0.04 -2.14
N TRP A 109 -2.90 -0.23 -1.19
CA TRP A 109 -3.91 -1.27 -1.34
C TRP A 109 -5.15 -1.04 -0.47
N LEU A 110 -6.20 -1.80 -0.76
CA LEU A 110 -7.42 -1.94 0.03
C LEU A 110 -7.54 -3.39 0.52
N GLU A 111 -7.88 -3.58 1.79
CA GLU A 111 -8.04 -4.90 2.41
C GLU A 111 -9.51 -5.30 2.57
N GLU A 112 -9.76 -6.60 2.74
CA GLU A 112 -11.12 -7.15 2.93
C GLU A 112 -11.80 -6.66 4.19
N THR A 113 -11.03 -6.19 5.17
CA THR A 113 -11.55 -5.52 6.36
C THR A 113 -12.08 -4.12 6.06
N GLY A 114 -11.90 -3.59 4.84
CA GLY A 114 -12.19 -2.23 4.44
C GLY A 114 -11.07 -1.23 4.76
N THR A 115 -9.92 -1.71 5.25
CA THR A 115 -8.75 -0.89 5.59
C THR A 115 -8.01 -0.46 4.33
N ILE A 116 -7.66 0.82 4.25
CA ILE A 116 -6.85 1.37 3.16
C ILE A 116 -5.44 1.60 3.69
N VAL A 117 -4.44 1.19 2.92
CA VAL A 117 -3.03 1.39 3.27
C VAL A 117 -2.30 2.07 2.12
N SER A 118 -1.45 3.03 2.46
CA SER A 118 -0.46 3.61 1.55
C SER A 118 0.86 3.75 2.29
N LEU A 119 1.90 3.09 1.78
CA LEU A 119 3.28 3.16 2.26
C LEU A 119 4.11 3.95 1.27
N VAL A 120 5.03 4.78 1.76
CA VAL A 120 6.18 5.30 1.04
C VAL A 120 7.41 4.69 1.67
N ILE A 121 8.16 3.91 0.89
CA ILE A 121 9.35 3.18 1.31
C ILE A 121 10.55 3.88 0.69
N ASP A 122 11.45 4.40 1.53
CA ASP A 122 12.76 4.91 1.13
C ASP A 122 13.81 3.89 1.59
N SER A 123 14.29 3.06 0.66
CA SER A 123 15.22 1.98 0.98
C SER A 123 16.66 2.48 1.18
N GLU A 124 17.00 3.66 0.63
CA GLU A 124 18.30 4.32 0.84
C GLU A 124 18.36 4.92 2.25
N GLU A 125 17.33 5.70 2.64
CA GLU A 125 17.26 6.37 3.94
C GLU A 125 16.66 5.49 5.05
N ARG A 126 16.37 4.22 4.74
CA ARG A 126 15.81 3.22 5.67
C ARG A 126 14.55 3.71 6.40
N ARG A 127 13.62 4.32 5.67
CA ARG A 127 12.39 4.91 6.22
C ARG A 127 11.14 4.35 5.57
N VAL A 128 10.09 4.17 6.36
CA VAL A 128 8.72 4.03 5.86
C VAL A 128 7.88 5.20 6.36
N THR A 129 7.10 5.82 5.48
CA THR A 129 6.02 6.73 5.86
C THR A 129 4.70 6.10 5.46
N THR A 130 3.72 6.11 6.35
CA THR A 130 2.49 5.35 6.18
C THR A 130 1.27 6.22 6.43
N LEU A 131 0.24 5.99 5.62
CA LEU A 131 -1.13 6.22 6.01
C LEU A 131 -1.87 4.88 6.04
N ILE A 132 -2.33 4.47 7.23
CA ILE A 132 -3.33 3.42 7.36
C ILE A 132 -4.65 4.06 7.76
N ALA A 133 -5.71 3.78 7.02
CA ALA A 133 -7.07 4.18 7.35
C ALA A 133 -7.88 2.93 7.70
N PHE A 134 -7.77 2.50 8.96
CA PHE A 134 -8.51 1.35 9.49
C PHE A 134 -10.01 1.62 9.41
N SER A 135 -10.78 0.68 8.87
CA SER A 135 -12.24 0.74 8.99
C SER A 135 -12.65 0.62 10.46
N GLN A 136 -13.82 1.14 10.81
CA GLN A 136 -14.36 0.99 12.16
C GLN A 136 -14.41 -0.48 12.60
N GLY A 137 -14.94 -1.36 11.75
CA GLY A 137 -15.00 -2.79 12.04
C GLY A 137 -13.63 -3.41 12.32
N HIS A 138 -12.61 -3.06 11.55
CA HIS A 138 -11.25 -3.56 11.78
C HIS A 138 -10.68 -3.01 13.09
N TRP A 139 -10.77 -1.70 13.32
CA TRP A 139 -10.17 -1.05 14.48
C TRP A 139 -10.80 -1.50 15.80
N GLU A 140 -12.12 -1.51 15.89
CA GLU A 140 -12.84 -1.85 17.11
C GLU A 140 -12.90 -3.36 17.39
N ASN A 141 -12.54 -4.20 16.40
CA ASN A 141 -12.57 -5.66 16.51
C ASN A 141 -11.25 -6.31 16.02
N ALA A 142 -10.11 -5.69 16.32
CA ALA A 142 -8.77 -6.09 15.86
C ALA A 142 -8.49 -7.60 15.99
N GLU A 143 -8.86 -8.21 17.11
CA GLU A 143 -8.68 -9.66 17.38
C GLU A 143 -9.36 -10.56 16.33
N LYS A 144 -10.50 -10.14 15.77
CA LYS A 144 -11.19 -10.90 14.70
C LYS A 144 -10.47 -10.81 13.35
N ALA A 145 -9.45 -9.97 13.27
CA ALA A 145 -8.61 -9.76 12.10
C ALA A 145 -7.22 -10.41 12.27
N HIS A 146 -6.99 -11.15 13.35
CA HIS A 146 -5.75 -11.91 13.57
C HIS A 146 -5.75 -13.24 12.80
N GLY A 147 -4.61 -13.93 12.81
CA GLY A 147 -4.41 -15.18 12.08
C GLY A 147 -4.14 -14.94 10.60
N TYR A 148 -4.32 -15.99 9.80
CA TYR A 148 -4.00 -15.97 8.37
C TYR A 148 -5.24 -15.64 7.53
N LYS A 149 -5.13 -14.66 6.61
CA LYS A 149 -6.23 -14.23 5.71
C LYS A 149 -6.93 -15.38 5.03
N ASN A 150 -6.17 -16.33 4.49
CA ASN A 150 -6.72 -17.37 3.64
C ASN A 150 -7.78 -18.23 4.35
N GLU A 151 -7.64 -18.37 5.67
CA GLU A 151 -8.55 -19.14 6.52
C GLU A 151 -9.73 -18.28 7.04
N ASN A 152 -9.59 -16.95 7.02
CA ASN A 152 -10.51 -16.01 7.69
C ASN A 152 -11.17 -15.00 6.74
N LEU A 153 -11.03 -15.18 5.42
CA LEU A 153 -11.48 -14.23 4.39
C LEU A 153 -12.93 -13.79 4.56
N GLY A 154 -13.83 -14.73 4.81
CA GLY A 154 -15.26 -14.46 5.02
C GLY A 154 -15.51 -13.57 6.24
N GLN A 155 -14.85 -13.86 7.36
CA GLN A 155 -14.96 -13.07 8.58
C GLN A 155 -14.42 -11.64 8.38
N TRP A 156 -13.29 -11.49 7.70
CA TRP A 156 -12.70 -10.18 7.46
C TRP A 156 -13.59 -9.31 6.57
N ARG A 157 -14.26 -9.90 5.57
CA ARG A 157 -15.27 -9.19 4.77
C ARG A 157 -16.44 -8.69 5.60
N GLU A 158 -16.89 -9.44 6.61
CA GLU A 158 -17.94 -8.96 7.51
C GLU A 158 -17.48 -7.75 8.34
N LEU A 159 -16.19 -7.64 8.70
CA LEU A 159 -15.67 -6.45 9.39
C LEU A 159 -15.82 -5.17 8.54
N SER A 160 -15.66 -5.27 7.22
CA SER A 160 -15.81 -4.10 6.32
C SER A 160 -17.21 -3.49 6.30
N LYS A 161 -18.23 -4.24 6.75
CA LYS A 161 -19.63 -3.81 6.80
C LYS A 161 -19.99 -3.03 8.06
N ILE A 162 -19.07 -2.94 9.03
CA ILE A 162 -19.29 -2.22 10.29
C ILE A 162 -18.81 -0.77 10.13
N GLY A 163 -19.74 0.17 10.36
CA GLY A 163 -19.52 1.60 10.20
C GLY A 163 -19.93 2.11 8.82
N ILE A 164 -19.54 3.34 8.50
CA ILE A 164 -19.73 3.95 7.18
C ILE A 164 -18.38 4.31 6.56
N GLN A 165 -18.37 4.78 5.31
CA GLN A 165 -17.13 5.05 4.57
C GLN A 165 -16.20 6.08 5.25
N THR A 166 -16.75 6.96 6.08
CA THR A 166 -16.01 7.95 6.87
C THR A 166 -15.73 7.50 8.31
N SER A 167 -16.26 6.36 8.75
CA SER A 167 -15.95 5.76 10.04
C SER A 167 -14.60 5.05 9.97
N ARG A 168 -13.53 5.81 10.15
CA ARG A 168 -12.16 5.30 10.04
C ARG A 168 -11.29 5.84 11.15
N TYR A 169 -10.38 4.99 11.65
CA TYR A 169 -9.26 5.42 12.46
C TYR A 169 -8.07 5.67 11.52
N MET A 170 -7.64 6.94 11.45
CA MET A 170 -6.55 7.37 10.59
C MET A 170 -5.24 7.33 11.37
N LEU A 171 -4.28 6.55 10.87
CA LEU A 171 -2.94 6.42 11.42
C LEU A 171 -1.91 6.89 10.39
N PRO A 172 -1.58 8.20 10.39
CA PRO A 172 -0.36 8.69 9.77
C PRO A 172 0.82 8.40 10.71
N GLU A 173 1.80 7.62 10.27
CA GLU A 173 2.94 7.23 11.10
C GLU A 173 4.21 7.01 10.27
N GLN A 174 5.37 7.09 10.91
CA GLN A 174 6.66 6.76 10.32
C GLN A 174 7.32 5.57 11.03
N ALA A 175 8.16 4.85 10.29
CA ALA A 175 8.96 3.75 10.79
C ALA A 175 10.39 3.84 10.28
N ASP A 176 11.29 3.26 11.07
CA ASP A 176 12.64 2.97 10.62
C ASP A 176 12.71 1.51 10.14
N ILE A 177 13.43 1.28 9.03
CA ILE A 177 13.62 -0.05 8.47
C ILE A 177 14.77 -0.72 9.22
N ASP A 178 14.46 -1.83 9.87
CA ASP A 178 15.37 -2.64 10.68
C ASP A 178 16.21 -3.58 9.81
N GLU A 179 15.60 -4.14 8.77
CA GLU A 179 16.24 -5.10 7.88
C GLU A 179 15.68 -5.02 6.46
N ILE A 180 16.55 -5.20 5.47
CA ILE A 180 16.17 -5.45 4.07
C ILE A 180 16.96 -6.66 3.58
N PHE A 181 16.27 -7.70 3.14
CA PHE A 181 16.90 -8.91 2.58
C PHE A 181 16.08 -9.46 1.42
N GLU A 182 16.54 -10.57 0.83
CA GLU A 182 15.88 -11.21 -0.31
C GLU A 182 15.22 -12.53 0.06
N GLY A 183 14.06 -12.78 -0.56
CA GLY A 183 13.26 -13.98 -0.32
C GLY A 183 12.17 -13.78 0.73
N PRO A 184 11.26 -14.76 0.90
CA PRO A 184 10.07 -14.60 1.72
C PRO A 184 10.37 -14.54 3.23
N GLY A 185 11.52 -15.03 3.69
CA GLY A 185 11.74 -15.28 5.11
C GLY A 185 10.77 -16.34 5.62
N ASP A 186 10.11 -16.08 6.74
CA ASP A 186 9.10 -16.96 7.33
C ASP A 186 7.67 -16.67 6.82
N LEU A 187 7.49 -15.68 5.93
CA LEU A 187 6.19 -15.34 5.36
C LEU A 187 5.69 -16.44 4.42
N PRO A 188 4.37 -16.72 4.40
CA PRO A 188 3.82 -17.78 3.57
C PRO A 188 3.97 -17.47 2.08
N VAL A 189 4.19 -18.53 1.30
CA VAL A 189 4.10 -18.44 -0.16
C VAL A 189 2.63 -18.36 -0.57
N ILE A 190 2.33 -17.46 -1.49
CA ILE A 190 0.98 -17.22 -1.99
C ILE A 190 0.86 -17.59 -3.46
N GLU A 191 -0.36 -17.86 -3.92
CA GLU A 191 -0.66 -17.95 -5.35
C GLU A 191 -1.29 -16.65 -5.85
N ASN A 192 -0.90 -16.18 -7.04
CA ASN A 192 -1.50 -14.99 -7.64
C ASN A 192 -3.00 -15.16 -7.95
N SER A 193 -3.49 -16.40 -8.03
CA SER A 193 -4.91 -16.73 -8.23
C SER A 193 -5.77 -16.49 -6.98
N TRP A 194 -5.16 -16.34 -5.80
CA TRP A 194 -5.90 -16.23 -4.56
C TRP A 194 -6.68 -14.92 -4.47
N PRO A 195 -7.90 -14.97 -3.89
CA PRO A 195 -8.82 -13.85 -3.94
C PRO A 195 -8.32 -12.68 -3.11
N THR A 196 -8.48 -11.49 -3.69
CA THR A 196 -8.39 -10.21 -2.98
C THR A 196 -9.61 -9.36 -3.31
N LEU A 197 -9.75 -8.20 -2.65
CA LEU A 197 -10.52 -7.07 -3.23
C LEU A 197 -9.87 -6.55 -4.52
#